data_AF-A0AAD7SLD8-F1
#
_entry.id   AF-A0AAD7SLD8-F1
#
_cell.length_a   1.000
_cell.length_b   1.000
_cell.length_c   1.000
_cell.angle_alpha   90.00
_cell.angle_beta   90.00
_cell.angle_gamma   90.00
#
_symmetry.space_group_name_H-M   'P 1'
#
loop_
_entity.id
_entity.type
_entity.pdbx_description
1 polymer ?
#
loop_
_entity_poly.entity_id
_entity_poly.type
_entity_poly.pdbx_seq_one_letter_code
_entity_poly.pdbx_strand_id
1 'polypeptide(L)'
;MFKRFQDHWQFIDRSQFESGDSHPHVRPLLDPVDKDWFQSTLINHKGLRDDYRELLELTVIFLGQVPPRGVRFLAPGPMHHARWMSKAIYALKVWMFRSQFKLTAREEKGLQQIAVFVSRLYTKAWTLAPEAAAAPRHDLQLLKDMTTYMDNVNWDVGKANPHLTSHHGGR
;
A
#
# COMPACT_ATOMS: atom_id res chain seq x y z
N MET A 1 17.37 -2.73 -1.09
CA MET A 1 16.28 -3.48 -0.42
C MET A 1 15.55 -4.44 -1.36
N PHE A 2 14.71 -3.98 -2.29
CA PHE A 2 13.84 -4.86 -3.10
C PHE A 2 14.56 -5.91 -3.95
N LYS A 3 15.73 -5.59 -4.53
CA LYS A 3 16.55 -6.59 -5.24
C LYS A 3 17.01 -7.72 -4.30
N ARG A 4 17.50 -7.37 -3.10
CA ARG A 4 17.85 -8.37 -2.08
C ARG A 4 16.65 -9.25 -1.71
N PHE A 5 15.45 -8.69 -1.62
CA PHE A 5 14.23 -9.45 -1.33
C PHE A 5 13.90 -10.40 -2.48
N GLN A 6 14.02 -9.95 -3.73
CA GLN A 6 13.83 -10.81 -4.90
C GLN A 6 14.82 -11.98 -4.89
N ASP A 7 16.09 -11.73 -4.58
CA ASP A 7 17.12 -12.77 -4.52
C ASP A 7 16.90 -13.73 -3.32
N HIS A 8 16.32 -13.24 -2.24
CA HIS A 8 15.96 -14.02 -1.04
C HIS A 8 14.63 -14.79 -1.17
N TRP A 9 13.87 -14.57 -2.25
CA TRP A 9 12.49 -15.05 -2.39
C TRP A 9 12.35 -16.57 -2.21
N GLN A 10 13.31 -17.35 -2.70
CA GLN A 10 13.28 -18.81 -2.61
C GLN A 10 13.35 -19.36 -1.17
N PHE A 11 13.79 -18.54 -0.22
CA PHE A 11 13.91 -18.90 1.20
C PHE A 11 12.72 -18.45 2.05
N ILE A 12 11.75 -17.74 1.47
CA ILE A 12 10.57 -17.25 2.17
C ILE A 12 9.52 -18.37 2.24
N ASP A 13 9.10 -18.71 3.47
CA ASP A 13 7.89 -19.47 3.71
C ASP A 13 6.66 -18.59 3.51
N ARG A 14 5.93 -18.83 2.41
CA ARG A 14 4.76 -18.05 2.01
C ARG A 14 3.53 -18.30 2.89
N SER A 15 3.55 -19.33 3.74
CA SER A 15 2.49 -19.59 4.71
C SER A 15 2.65 -18.76 5.99
N GLN A 16 3.87 -18.31 6.29
CA GLN A 16 4.19 -17.52 7.48
C GLN A 16 4.29 -16.04 7.12
N PHE A 17 3.20 -15.30 7.28
CA PHE A 17 3.17 -13.86 6.98
C PHE A 17 2.41 -13.11 8.07
N GLU A 18 2.68 -11.81 8.16
CA GLU A 18 2.08 -10.94 9.15
C GLU A 18 1.27 -9.84 8.47
N SER A 19 -0.05 -9.83 8.69
CA SER A 19 -0.95 -8.81 8.15
C SER A 19 -0.80 -7.47 8.87
N GLY A 20 -1.21 -6.38 8.22
CA GLY A 20 -1.30 -5.06 8.86
C GLY A 20 -2.38 -5.04 9.94
N ASP A 21 -3.46 -5.79 9.75
CA ASP A 21 -4.58 -5.92 10.68
C ASP A 21 -4.20 -6.60 12.01
N SER A 22 -3.22 -7.49 11.98
CA SER A 22 -2.68 -8.14 13.20
C SER A 22 -1.67 -7.27 13.95
N HIS A 23 -1.18 -6.17 13.37
CA HIS A 23 -0.08 -5.39 13.94
C HIS A 23 -0.58 -4.20 14.77
N PRO A 24 -0.24 -4.09 16.08
CA PRO A 24 -0.85 -3.12 17.01
C PRO A 24 -0.78 -1.64 16.57
N HIS A 25 0.32 -1.22 15.95
CA HIS A 25 0.48 0.16 15.50
C HIS A 25 -0.03 0.42 14.08
N VAL A 26 -0.34 -0.63 13.32
CA VAL A 26 -0.78 -0.51 11.92
C VAL A 26 -2.28 -0.65 11.83
N ARG A 27 -2.87 -1.60 12.57
CA ARG A 27 -4.31 -1.84 12.61
C ARG A 27 -5.14 -0.56 12.80
N PRO A 28 -4.85 0.34 13.75
CA PRO A 28 -5.65 1.57 13.91
C PRO A 28 -5.62 2.49 12.69
N LEU A 29 -4.54 2.44 11.89
CA LEU A 29 -4.43 3.22 10.65
C LEU A 29 -5.29 2.63 9.52
N LEU A 30 -5.71 1.37 9.65
CA LEU A 30 -6.50 0.63 8.68
C LEU A 30 -8.00 0.56 9.05
N ASP A 31 -8.38 0.90 10.28
CA ASP A 31 -9.79 0.92 10.72
C ASP A 31 -10.73 1.72 9.80
N PRO A 32 -10.33 2.88 9.22
CA PRO A 32 -11.20 3.62 8.30
C PRO A 32 -11.35 2.97 6.91
N VAL A 33 -10.64 1.88 6.63
CA VAL A 33 -10.63 1.25 5.30
C VAL A 33 -11.86 0.36 5.13
N ASP A 34 -12.62 0.62 4.06
CA ASP A 34 -13.73 -0.24 3.64
C ASP A 34 -13.22 -1.55 3.06
N LYS A 35 -13.04 -2.55 3.93
CA LYS A 35 -12.52 -3.88 3.56
C LYS A 35 -13.47 -4.64 2.61
N ASP A 36 -14.78 -4.46 2.79
CA ASP A 36 -15.81 -5.15 2.00
C ASP A 36 -15.82 -4.67 0.54
N TRP A 37 -15.52 -3.39 0.31
CA TRP A 37 -15.31 -2.84 -1.03
C TRP A 37 -14.21 -3.59 -1.78
N PHE A 38 -13.04 -3.83 -1.15
CA PHE A 38 -11.94 -4.54 -1.79
C PHE A 38 -12.32 -5.99 -2.14
N GLN A 39 -12.97 -6.69 -1.22
CA GLN A 39 -13.44 -8.06 -1.44
C GLN A 39 -14.45 -8.14 -2.59
N SER A 40 -15.48 -7.30 -2.54
CA SER A 40 -16.50 -7.23 -3.58
C SER A 40 -15.90 -6.91 -4.94
N THR A 41 -14.90 -6.02 -4.97
CA THR A 41 -14.19 -5.66 -6.20
C THR A 41 -13.44 -6.85 -6.81
N LEU A 42 -12.78 -7.70 -6.01
CA LEU A 42 -12.12 -8.92 -6.50
C LEU A 42 -13.10 -9.92 -7.12
N ILE A 43 -14.29 -10.05 -6.53
CA ILE A 43 -15.34 -10.98 -6.97
C ILE A 43 -15.96 -10.48 -8.28
N ASN A 44 -16.26 -9.17 -8.36
CA ASN A 44 -17.03 -8.59 -9.45
C ASN A 44 -16.17 -8.23 -10.68
N HIS A 45 -14.91 -7.82 -10.49
CA HIS A 45 -14.04 -7.42 -11.61
C HIS A 45 -13.17 -8.56 -12.12
N LYS A 46 -13.74 -9.39 -13.01
CA LYS A 46 -13.02 -10.54 -13.61
C LYS A 46 -11.94 -10.14 -14.63
N GLY A 47 -12.01 -8.94 -15.21
CA GLY A 47 -11.09 -8.45 -16.26
C GLY A 47 -9.93 -7.57 -15.79
N LEU A 48 -9.61 -7.53 -14.48
CA LEU A 48 -8.47 -6.75 -13.99
C LEU A 48 -7.15 -7.24 -14.61
N ARG A 49 -6.30 -6.29 -15.01
CA ARG A 49 -4.90 -6.57 -15.38
C ARG A 49 -4.20 -7.30 -14.23
N ASP A 50 -3.29 -8.21 -14.54
CA ASP A 50 -2.71 -9.12 -13.56
C ASP A 50 -2.02 -8.42 -12.38
N ASP A 51 -1.30 -7.33 -12.62
CA ASP A 51 -0.65 -6.53 -11.58
C ASP A 51 -1.66 -5.77 -10.71
N TYR A 52 -2.79 -5.32 -11.27
CA TYR A 52 -3.87 -4.69 -10.51
C TYR A 52 -4.57 -5.70 -9.62
N ARG A 53 -4.81 -6.91 -10.16
CA ARG A 53 -5.36 -8.03 -9.39
C ARG A 53 -4.41 -8.42 -8.26
N GLU A 54 -3.12 -8.56 -8.54
CA GLU A 54 -2.12 -8.90 -7.51
C GLU A 54 -2.06 -7.83 -6.42
N LEU A 55 -2.01 -6.55 -6.78
CA LEU A 55 -2.05 -5.45 -5.82
C LEU A 55 -3.29 -5.53 -4.93
N LEU A 56 -4.45 -5.75 -5.55
CA LEU A 56 -5.75 -5.84 -4.87
C LEU A 56 -5.81 -7.04 -3.90
N GLU A 57 -5.35 -8.22 -4.33
CA GLU A 57 -5.29 -9.42 -3.48
C GLU A 57 -4.33 -9.23 -2.30
N LEU A 58 -3.16 -8.62 -2.53
CA LEU A 58 -2.20 -8.33 -1.46
C LEU A 58 -2.75 -7.30 -0.47
N THR A 59 -3.50 -6.29 -0.94
CA THR A 59 -4.20 -5.34 -0.05
C THR A 59 -5.23 -6.07 0.81
N VAL A 60 -6.04 -6.97 0.24
CA VAL A 60 -7.01 -7.77 1.01
C VAL A 60 -6.32 -8.64 2.08
N ILE A 61 -5.24 -9.32 1.72
CA ILE A 61 -4.44 -10.11 2.67
C ILE A 61 -3.86 -9.22 3.78
N PHE A 62 -3.31 -8.07 3.41
CA PHE A 62 -2.73 -7.11 4.36
C PHE A 62 -3.78 -6.54 5.33
N LEU A 63 -5.02 -6.36 4.88
CA LEU A 63 -6.18 -5.95 5.69
C LEU A 63 -6.76 -7.10 6.55
N GLY A 64 -6.13 -8.28 6.55
CA GLY A 64 -6.49 -9.44 7.38
C GLY A 64 -7.60 -10.32 6.78
N GLN A 65 -7.99 -10.09 5.53
CA GLN A 65 -9.01 -10.88 4.84
C GLN A 65 -8.41 -11.93 3.90
N VAL A 66 -9.21 -12.93 3.52
CA VAL A 66 -8.79 -13.99 2.59
C VAL A 66 -9.39 -13.72 1.20
N PRO A 67 -8.59 -13.46 0.15
CA PRO A 67 -9.09 -13.26 -1.21
C PRO A 67 -9.87 -14.46 -1.74
N PRO A 68 -10.72 -14.30 -2.78
CA PRO A 68 -11.53 -15.39 -3.34
C PRO A 68 -10.72 -16.60 -3.84
N ARG A 69 -9.46 -16.38 -4.25
CA ARG A 69 -8.55 -17.46 -4.69
C ARG A 69 -7.73 -18.08 -3.53
N GLY A 70 -8.00 -17.66 -2.30
CA GLY A 70 -7.18 -17.96 -1.12
C GLY A 70 -5.95 -17.07 -1.01
N VAL A 71 -5.23 -17.20 0.10
CA VAL A 71 -3.97 -16.48 0.34
C VAL A 71 -2.89 -17.04 -0.59
N ARG A 72 -2.41 -16.22 -1.52
CA ARG A 72 -1.35 -16.58 -2.48
C ARG A 72 -0.41 -15.40 -2.68
N PHE A 73 0.88 -15.71 -2.75
CA PHE A 73 1.92 -14.73 -3.06
C PHE A 73 2.66 -15.15 -4.32
N LEU A 74 2.50 -14.38 -5.39
CA LEU A 74 3.24 -14.60 -6.63
C LEU A 74 4.72 -14.25 -6.43
N ALA A 75 5.60 -14.88 -7.21
CA ALA A 75 7.01 -14.51 -7.20
C ALA A 75 7.18 -13.03 -7.59
N PRO A 76 8.09 -12.28 -6.95
CA PRO A 76 8.36 -10.91 -7.32
C PRO A 76 8.86 -10.82 -8.77
N GLY A 77 8.08 -10.18 -9.63
CA GLY A 77 8.45 -9.95 -11.03
C GLY A 77 9.58 -8.91 -11.18
N PRO A 78 10.03 -8.63 -12.42
CA PRO A 78 11.07 -7.65 -12.70
C PRO A 78 10.73 -6.28 -12.10
N MET A 79 11.63 -5.75 -11.28
CA MET A 79 11.46 -4.42 -10.71
C MET A 79 11.89 -3.36 -11.72
N HIS A 80 10.91 -2.61 -12.25
CA HIS A 80 11.18 -1.47 -13.11
C HIS A 80 11.14 -0.18 -12.29
N HIS A 81 12.24 0.58 -12.26
CA HIS A 81 12.38 1.79 -11.43
C HIS A 81 11.29 2.84 -11.67
N ALA A 82 10.75 2.91 -12.90
CA ALA A 82 9.71 3.86 -13.30
C ALA A 82 8.28 3.44 -12.89
N ARG A 83 8.03 2.17 -12.53
CA ARG A 83 6.68 1.68 -12.24
C ARG A 83 6.41 1.70 -10.74
N TRP A 84 5.66 2.71 -10.30
CA TRP A 84 5.29 2.84 -8.88
C TRP A 84 4.47 1.65 -8.38
N MET A 85 3.63 1.04 -9.22
CA MET A 85 2.85 -0.14 -8.83
C MET A 85 3.73 -1.34 -8.44
N SER A 86 4.83 -1.57 -9.16
CA SER A 86 5.79 -2.61 -8.79
C SER A 86 6.34 -2.33 -7.39
N LYS A 87 6.69 -1.08 -7.08
CA LYS A 87 7.14 -0.68 -5.74
C LYS A 87 6.06 -0.91 -4.67
N ALA A 88 4.79 -0.64 -4.98
CA ALA A 88 3.67 -0.89 -4.07
C ALA A 88 3.49 -2.39 -3.75
N ILE A 89 3.48 -3.24 -4.78
CA ILE A 89 3.40 -4.71 -4.65
C ILE A 89 4.58 -5.23 -3.82
N TYR A 90 5.81 -4.79 -4.14
CA TYR A 90 6.99 -5.17 -3.39
C TYR A 90 6.93 -4.68 -1.93
N ALA A 91 6.46 -3.45 -1.68
CA ALA A 91 6.36 -2.93 -0.32
C ALA A 91 5.42 -3.76 0.55
N LEU A 92 4.23 -4.12 0.03
CA LEU A 92 3.29 -5.01 0.71
C LEU A 92 3.93 -6.37 1.03
N LYS A 93 4.55 -7.02 0.05
CA LYS A 93 5.19 -8.33 0.24
C LYS A 93 6.31 -8.28 1.27
N VAL A 94 7.26 -7.35 1.12
CA VAL A 94 8.41 -7.26 2.03
C VAL A 94 7.95 -6.98 3.45
N TRP A 95 6.95 -6.10 3.62
CA TRP A 95 6.43 -5.80 4.94
C TRP A 95 5.73 -7.02 5.57
N MET A 96 4.93 -7.77 4.79
CA MET A 96 4.26 -8.98 5.30
C MET A 96 5.23 -10.12 5.66
N PHE A 97 6.40 -10.19 5.02
CA PHE A 97 7.44 -11.18 5.29
C PHE A 97 8.62 -10.64 6.12
N ARG A 98 8.44 -9.52 6.82
CA ARG A 98 9.51 -8.82 7.57
C ARG A 98 10.20 -9.70 8.62
N SER A 99 9.49 -10.64 9.26
CA SER A 99 10.09 -11.60 10.20
C SER A 99 11.05 -12.59 9.55
N GLN A 100 10.93 -12.80 8.23
CA GLN A 100 11.77 -13.73 7.46
C GLN A 100 12.84 -13.02 6.60
N PHE A 101 12.86 -11.68 6.61
CA PHE A 101 13.76 -10.89 5.78
C PHE A 101 14.39 -9.75 6.58
N LYS A 102 15.72 -9.73 6.66
CA LYS A 102 16.44 -8.72 7.45
C LYS A 102 16.23 -7.31 6.89
N LEU A 103 15.54 -6.49 7.67
CA LEU A 103 15.32 -5.07 7.42
C LEU A 103 16.05 -4.24 8.48
N THR A 104 16.49 -3.05 8.07
CA THR A 104 16.84 -2.00 9.03
C THR A 104 15.56 -1.36 9.57
N ALA A 105 15.60 -0.78 10.77
CA ALA A 105 14.45 -0.08 11.35
C ALA A 105 13.90 1.04 10.44
N ARG A 106 14.80 1.70 9.68
CA ARG A 106 14.42 2.71 8.68
C ARG A 106 13.68 2.09 7.48
N GLU A 107 14.17 0.97 6.95
CA GLU A 107 13.52 0.26 5.86
C GLU A 107 12.12 -0.24 6.28
N GLU A 108 12.01 -0.83 7.47
CA GLU A 108 10.75 -1.34 7.99
C GLU A 108 9.72 -0.22 8.21
N LYS A 109 10.11 0.89 8.86
CA LYS A 109 9.23 2.05 9.04
C LYS A 109 8.76 2.63 7.71
N GLY A 110 9.66 2.74 6.72
CA GLY A 110 9.31 3.23 5.39
C GLY A 110 8.37 2.27 4.63
N LEU A 111 8.59 0.97 4.76
CA LEU A 111 7.71 -0.06 4.19
C LEU A 111 6.32 -0.03 4.83
N GLN A 112 6.24 0.11 6.16
CA GLN A 112 4.98 0.24 6.90
C GLN A 112 4.17 1.42 6.37
N GLN A 113 4.81 2.58 6.25
CA GLN A 113 4.21 3.80 5.73
C GLN A 113 3.66 3.61 4.30
N ILE A 114 4.43 2.98 3.42
CA ILE A 114 4.00 2.68 2.05
C ILE A 114 2.85 1.67 2.05
N ALA A 115 2.92 0.59 2.83
CA ALA A 115 1.89 -0.45 2.89
C ALA A 115 0.53 0.11 3.37
N VAL A 116 0.54 1.00 4.37
CA VAL A 116 -0.65 1.71 4.84
C VAL A 116 -1.19 2.64 3.76
N PHE A 117 -0.34 3.47 3.16
CA PHE A 117 -0.75 4.36 2.07
C PHE A 117 -1.37 3.57 0.90
N VAL A 118 -0.74 2.45 0.53
CA VAL A 118 -1.19 1.62 -0.57
C VAL A 118 -2.59 1.08 -0.30
N SER A 119 -2.80 0.56 0.91
CA SER A 119 -4.06 -0.08 1.31
C SER A 119 -5.19 0.93 1.53
N ARG A 120 -4.88 2.17 1.95
CA ARG A 120 -5.89 3.21 2.18
C ARG A 120 -6.32 3.95 0.92
N LEU A 121 -5.40 4.21 0.00
CA LEU A 121 -5.62 5.15 -1.11
C LEU A 121 -5.27 4.54 -2.45
N TYR A 122 -4.04 4.06 -2.60
CA TYR A 122 -3.47 3.69 -3.89
C TYR A 122 -4.27 2.58 -4.57
N THR A 123 -4.50 1.46 -3.90
CA THR A 123 -5.16 0.30 -4.50
C THR A 123 -6.56 0.65 -5.02
N LYS A 124 -7.32 1.46 -4.28
CA LYS A 124 -8.64 1.93 -4.69
C LYS A 124 -8.57 2.83 -5.92
N ALA A 125 -7.69 3.83 -5.91
CA ALA A 125 -7.49 4.74 -7.04
C ALA A 125 -7.15 4.01 -8.34
N TRP A 126 -6.23 3.05 -8.28
CA TRP A 126 -5.78 2.31 -9.48
C TRP A 126 -6.81 1.31 -9.99
N THR A 127 -7.64 0.76 -9.10
CA THR A 127 -8.72 -0.14 -9.51
C THR A 127 -9.83 0.62 -10.25
N LEU A 128 -10.09 1.87 -9.86
CA LEU A 128 -11.12 2.73 -10.46
C LEU A 128 -10.62 3.54 -11.68
N ALA A 129 -9.31 3.66 -11.87
CA ALA A 129 -8.69 4.43 -12.95
C ALA A 129 -9.18 4.08 -14.38
N PRO A 130 -9.52 2.82 -14.72
CA PRO A 130 -10.03 2.49 -16.05
C PRO A 130 -11.40 3.08 -16.39
N GLU A 131 -12.16 3.58 -15.41
CA GLU A 131 -13.52 4.11 -15.61
C GLU A 131 -13.51 5.57 -16.09
N ALA A 132 -13.23 5.77 -17.39
CA ALA A 132 -13.05 7.10 -17.99
C ALA A 132 -14.22 8.07 -17.74
N ALA A 133 -15.47 7.58 -17.79
CA ALA A 133 -16.67 8.41 -17.59
C ALA A 133 -16.79 8.96 -16.15
N ALA A 134 -16.21 8.26 -15.17
CA ALA A 134 -16.23 8.65 -13.76
C ALA A 134 -14.90 9.26 -13.29
N ALA A 135 -13.88 9.32 -14.17
CA ALA A 135 -12.54 9.78 -13.83
C ALA A 135 -12.52 11.13 -13.08
N PRO A 136 -13.22 12.19 -13.51
CA PRO A 136 -13.20 13.47 -12.78
C PRO A 136 -13.71 13.35 -11.34
N ARG A 137 -14.72 12.49 -11.12
CA ARG A 137 -15.28 12.25 -9.79
C ARG A 137 -14.30 11.44 -8.94
N HIS A 138 -13.69 10.40 -9.52
CA HIS A 138 -12.70 9.57 -8.83
C HIS A 138 -11.45 10.36 -8.45
N ASP A 139 -10.96 11.22 -9.35
CA ASP A 139 -9.82 12.10 -9.08
C ASP A 139 -10.13 13.09 -7.96
N LEU A 140 -11.31 13.73 -7.99
CA LEU A 140 -11.74 14.64 -6.92
C LEU A 140 -11.88 13.91 -5.57
N GLN A 141 -12.42 12.69 -5.58
CA GLN A 141 -12.55 11.89 -4.36
C GLN A 141 -11.18 11.49 -3.81
N LEU A 142 -10.25 11.08 -4.68
CA LEU A 142 -8.88 10.76 -4.29
C LEU A 142 -8.18 11.95 -3.63
N LEU A 143 -8.35 13.16 -4.17
CA LEU A 143 -7.77 14.37 -3.57
C LEU A 143 -8.33 14.62 -2.16
N LYS A 144 -9.65 14.47 -1.97
CA LYS A 144 -10.28 14.61 -0.64
C LYS A 144 -9.77 13.55 0.35
N ASP A 145 -9.67 12.30 -0.12
CA ASP A 145 -9.18 11.18 0.69
C ASP A 145 -7.69 11.38 1.05
N MET A 146 -6.89 11.94 0.14
CA MET A 146 -5.48 12.30 0.37
C MET A 146 -5.34 13.41 1.42
N THR A 147 -6.13 14.49 1.34
CA THR A 147 -6.12 15.55 2.35
C THR A 147 -6.49 14.98 3.72
N THR A 148 -7.58 14.22 3.78
CA THR A 148 -8.03 13.55 5.02
C THR A 148 -6.96 12.60 5.56
N TYR A 149 -6.27 11.86 4.70
CA TYR A 149 -5.16 11.00 5.09
C TYR A 149 -4.00 11.79 5.68
N MET A 150 -3.60 12.90 5.06
CA MET A 150 -2.50 13.76 5.51
C MET A 150 -2.80 14.44 6.85
N ASP A 151 -4.05 14.83 7.09
CA ASP A 151 -4.45 15.46 8.35
C ASP A 151 -4.47 14.46 9.51
N ASN A 152 -4.86 13.21 9.24
CA ASN A 152 -5.03 12.17 10.27
C ASN A 152 -3.77 11.34 10.51
N VAL A 153 -2.89 11.23 9.51
CA VAL A 153 -1.61 10.53 9.64
C VAL A 153 -0.55 11.60 9.81
N ASN A 154 0.01 11.73 11.02
CA ASN A 154 1.19 12.56 11.30
C ASN A 154 2.37 12.09 10.44
N TRP A 155 2.40 12.54 9.20
CA TRP A 155 3.41 12.23 8.22
C TRP A 155 4.57 13.19 8.45
N ASP A 156 5.57 12.71 9.20
CA ASP A 156 6.76 13.46 9.58
C ASP A 156 7.66 13.92 8.40
N VAL A 157 7.19 13.81 7.16
CA VAL A 157 7.95 14.23 5.96
C VAL A 157 7.60 15.67 5.52
N GLY A 158 6.77 16.39 6.28
CA GLY A 158 6.49 17.81 6.06
C GLY A 158 7.42 18.80 6.79
N LYS A 159 8.28 18.35 7.72
CA LYS A 159 9.11 19.24 8.57
C LYS A 159 10.62 19.17 8.31
N ALA A 160 11.03 18.78 7.10
CA ALA A 160 12.38 19.05 6.65
C ALA A 160 12.43 20.44 5.96
N ASN A 161 12.64 21.46 6.81
CA ASN A 161 13.07 22.85 6.51
C ASN A 161 12.03 23.98 6.74
N PRO A 162 11.93 24.51 7.98
CA PRO A 162 11.13 25.71 8.31
C PRO A 162 11.75 27.05 7.87
N HIS A 163 12.95 27.07 7.27
CA HIS A 163 13.68 28.33 7.04
C HIS A 163 13.27 29.13 5.78
N LEU A 164 12.15 28.78 5.13
CA LEU A 164 11.65 29.51 3.94
C LEU A 164 10.29 30.19 4.14
N THR A 165 9.70 30.14 5.33
CA THR A 165 8.40 30.81 5.61
C THR A 165 8.46 31.72 6.83
N SER A 166 9.51 32.53 6.96
CA SER A 166 9.57 33.59 7.96
C SER A 166 9.86 34.96 7.33
N HIS A 167 9.22 35.29 6.22
CA HIS A 167 9.03 36.68 5.82
C HIS A 167 7.55 36.85 5.52
N HIS A 168 6.79 37.26 6.54
CA HIS A 168 5.74 38.28 6.51
C HIS A 168 4.94 38.21 7.81
N GLY A 169 5.09 39.24 8.65
CA GLY A 169 4.24 39.46 9.82
C GLY A 169 5.02 39.89 11.06
N GLY A 170 5.27 41.20 11.20
CA GLY A 170 5.57 41.78 12.51
C GLY A 170 6.62 42.88 12.54
N ARG A 171 6.31 44.05 11.98
CA ARG A 171 6.24 45.33 12.68
C ARG A 171 5.61 46.39 11.79
#